data_AF-A0A7V2AMJ4-F1
#
_entry.id   AF-A0A7V2AMJ4-F1
#
_cell.length_a   1.000
_cell.length_b   1.000
_cell.length_c   1.000
_cell.angle_alpha   90.00
_cell.angle_beta   90.00
_cell.angle_gamma   90.00
#
_symmetry.space_group_name_H-M   'P 1'
#
loop_
_entity.id
_entity.type
_entity.pdbx_description
1 polymer ?
#
loop_
_entity_poly.entity_id
_entity_poly.type
_entity_poly.pdbx_seq_one_letter_code
_entity_poly.pdbx_strand_id
1 'polypeptide(L)'
;MKYIFSTGEILYARNKKHLEQGLLEVECLYYTDISQYGEYEAVGTLNGVPATVKFKISQSSFADISFKHSVRILMQSDLLQAEWESYRVE
;
A
#
# COMPACT_ATOMS: atom_id res chain seq x y z
N MET A 1 4.25 -12.14 3.25
CA MET A 1 3.04 -12.76 2.66
C MET A 1 2.52 -11.87 1.53
N LYS A 2 1.88 -12.45 0.52
CA LYS A 2 1.29 -11.72 -0.62
C LYS A 2 -0.19 -11.44 -0.33
N TYR A 3 -0.62 -10.21 -0.57
CA TYR A 3 -2.00 -9.76 -0.41
C TYR A 3 -2.48 -9.08 -1.70
N ILE A 4 -3.67 -9.45 -2.15
CA ILE A 4 -4.30 -8.89 -3.35
C ILE A 4 -5.46 -7.95 -2.95
N PHE A 5 -5.75 -6.99 -3.81
CA PHE A 5 -6.89 -6.11 -3.64
C PHE A 5 -8.18 -6.88 -3.94
N SER A 6 -9.22 -6.58 -3.16
CA SER A 6 -10.57 -7.08 -3.45
C SER A 6 -11.13 -6.47 -4.73
N THR A 7 -12.12 -7.13 -5.34
CA THR A 7 -12.81 -6.61 -6.53
C THR A 7 -13.39 -5.20 -6.30
N GLY A 8 -13.89 -4.91 -5.10
CA GLY A 8 -14.39 -3.59 -4.74
C GLY A 8 -13.28 -2.54 -4.76
N GLU A 9 -12.11 -2.84 -4.21
CA GLU A 9 -10.98 -1.92 -4.22
C GLU A 9 -10.49 -1.61 -5.64
N ILE A 10 -10.46 -2.62 -6.52
CA ILE A 10 -10.09 -2.44 -7.92
C ILE A 10 -11.15 -1.63 -8.67
N LEU A 11 -12.43 -1.96 -8.48
CA LEU A 11 -13.56 -1.28 -9.14
C LEU A 11 -13.59 0.23 -8.82
N TYR A 12 -13.26 0.59 -7.58
CA TYR A 12 -13.20 1.98 -7.13
C TYR A 12 -11.79 2.58 -7.22
N ALA A 13 -10.88 1.98 -7.98
CA ALA A 13 -9.50 2.44 -8.21
C ALA A 13 -8.69 2.73 -6.92
N ARG A 14 -9.01 2.04 -5.81
CA ARG A 14 -8.33 2.16 -4.52
C ARG A 14 -6.98 1.45 -4.48
N ASN A 15 -6.66 0.70 -5.53
CA ASN A 15 -5.35 0.10 -5.76
C ASN A 15 -4.39 1.03 -6.52
N LYS A 16 -4.74 2.32 -6.69
CA LYS A 16 -3.90 3.31 -7.38
C LYS A 16 -3.40 4.39 -6.44
N LYS A 17 -2.14 4.83 -6.58
CA LYS A 17 -1.57 5.93 -5.79
C LYS A 17 -0.78 6.87 -6.68
N HIS A 18 -0.94 8.18 -6.50
CA HIS A 18 -0.10 9.18 -7.15
C HIS A 18 1.21 9.32 -6.37
N LEU A 19 2.32 9.16 -7.09
CA LEU A 19 3.69 9.40 -6.63
C LEU A 19 4.29 10.55 -7.43
N GLU A 20 5.44 11.07 -6.99
CA GLU A 20 6.18 12.10 -7.74
C GLU A 20 6.53 11.65 -9.16
N GLN A 21 6.78 10.34 -9.35
CA GLN A 21 7.13 9.73 -10.62
C GLN A 21 5.91 9.47 -11.52
N GLY A 22 4.68 9.55 -11.00
CA GLY A 22 3.44 9.33 -11.74
C GLY A 22 2.44 8.43 -11.04
N LEU A 23 1.58 7.77 -11.82
CA LEU A 23 0.50 6.93 -11.30
C LEU A 23 0.98 5.49 -11.10
N LEU A 24 1.02 5.06 -9.84
CA LEU A 24 1.23 3.68 -9.45
C LEU A 24 -0.11 2.93 -9.44
N GLU A 25 -0.23 1.86 -10.20
CA GLU A 25 -1.34 0.91 -10.15
C GLU A 25 -0.84 -0.41 -9.57
N VAL A 26 -1.29 -0.74 -8.36
CA VAL A 26 -0.79 -1.89 -7.58
C VAL A 26 -1.66 -3.11 -7.82
N GLU A 27 -1.01 -4.24 -8.09
CA GLU A 27 -1.65 -5.54 -8.25
C GLU A 27 -1.68 -6.31 -6.93
N CYS A 28 -0.60 -6.20 -6.15
CA CYS A 28 -0.49 -6.83 -4.84
C CYS A 28 0.49 -6.12 -3.91
N LEU A 29 0.30 -6.36 -2.61
CA LEU A 29 1.19 -5.95 -1.54
C LEU A 29 1.91 -7.15 -0.93
N TYR A 30 3.16 -6.95 -0.51
CA TYR A 30 3.92 -7.90 0.28
C TYR A 30 4.30 -7.28 1.61
N TYR A 31 3.95 -7.98 2.69
CA TYR A 31 4.37 -7.68 4.06
C TYR A 31 4.19 -8.91 4.95
N THR A 32 4.86 -8.94 6.10
CA THR A 32 4.78 -10.08 7.04
C THR A 32 3.85 -9.79 8.21
N ASP A 33 3.88 -8.56 8.70
CA ASP A 33 3.05 -8.10 9.82
C ASP A 33 2.81 -6.59 9.69
N ILE A 34 1.81 -6.08 10.41
CA ILE A 34 1.53 -4.65 10.51
C ILE A 34 2.35 -4.06 11.66
N SER A 35 3.39 -3.30 11.30
CA SER A 35 4.32 -2.69 12.25
C SER A 35 4.61 -1.24 11.91
N GLN A 36 4.83 -0.41 12.94
CA GLN A 36 5.16 1.01 12.82
C GLN A 36 6.47 1.23 12.07
N TYR A 37 7.38 0.26 12.15
CA TYR A 37 8.67 0.28 11.47
C TYR A 37 8.72 -0.72 10.31
N GLY A 38 7.57 -1.31 9.97
CA GLY A 38 7.45 -2.28 8.89
C GLY A 38 7.72 -1.64 7.53
N GLU A 39 8.41 -2.39 6.68
CA GLU A 39 8.53 -2.07 5.25
C GLU A 39 7.51 -2.91 4.49
N TYR A 40 6.81 -2.26 3.56
CA TYR A 40 5.80 -2.86 2.71
C TYR A 40 6.27 -2.74 1.27
N GLU A 41 5.92 -3.71 0.44
CA GLU A 41 6.28 -3.73 -0.97
C GLU A 41 5.02 -3.79 -1.84
N ALA A 42 4.85 -2.81 -2.72
CA ALA A 42 3.77 -2.72 -3.69
C ALA A 42 4.29 -3.11 -5.07
N VAL A 43 3.72 -4.17 -5.66
CA VAL A 43 4.08 -4.65 -6.99
C VAL A 43 2.94 -4.34 -7.96
N GLY A 44 3.29 -3.76 -9.10
CA GLY A 44 2.33 -3.44 -10.15
C GLY A 44 2.99 -2.65 -11.28
N THR A 45 2.34 -1.57 -11.71
CA THR A 45 2.86 -0.71 -12.79
C THR A 45 2.93 0.75 -12.37
N LEU A 46 3.96 1.46 -12.79
CA LEU A 46 4.12 2.90 -12.65
C LEU A 46 4.09 3.52 -14.05
N ASN A 47 3.07 4.32 -14.34
CA ASN A 47 2.80 4.83 -15.69
C ASN A 47 2.74 3.71 -16.76
N GLY A 48 2.21 2.54 -16.39
CA GLY A 48 2.10 1.38 -17.27
C GLY A 48 3.38 0.54 -17.44
N VAL A 49 4.49 0.94 -16.82
CA VAL A 49 5.74 0.16 -16.80
C VAL A 49 5.79 -0.69 -15.51
N PRO A 50 6.15 -1.99 -15.58
CA PRO A 50 6.30 -2.81 -14.38
C PRO A 50 7.25 -2.15 -13.37
N ALA A 51 6.83 -2.06 -12.11
CA ALA A 51 7.59 -1.43 -11.05
C ALA A 51 7.28 -2.07 -9.70
N THR A 52 8.27 -2.04 -8.82
CA THR A 52 8.12 -2.41 -7.41
C THR A 52 8.38 -1.19 -6.55
N VAL A 53 7.47 -0.88 -5.63
CA VAL A 53 7.62 0.26 -4.72
C VAL A 53 7.69 -0.23 -3.29
N LYS A 54 8.82 -0.02 -2.63
CA LYS A 54 8.95 -0.29 -1.20
C LYS A 54 8.68 0.98 -0.43
N PHE A 55 7.83 0.91 0.59
CA PHE A 55 7.38 2.07 1.35
C PHE A 55 7.26 1.78 2.85
N LYS A 56 7.33 2.86 3.63
CA LYS A 56 7.06 2.86 5.07
C LYS A 56 5.91 3.80 5.38
N ILE A 57 5.02 3.36 6.24
CA ILE A 57 3.84 4.12 6.63
C ILE A 57 4.25 5.15 7.68
N SER A 58 3.80 6.38 7.49
CA SER A 58 4.01 7.46 8.45
C SER A 58 3.41 7.16 9.82
N GLN A 59 4.01 7.72 10.87
CA GLN A 59 3.49 7.57 12.22
C GLN A 59 2.07 8.14 12.37
N SER A 60 1.77 9.23 11.66
CA SER A 60 0.44 9.86 11.60
C SER A 60 -0.64 8.89 11.11
N SER A 61 -0.35 8.12 10.06
CA SER A 61 -1.30 7.14 9.50
C SER A 61 -1.28 5.79 10.22
N PHE A 62 -0.19 5.45 10.92
CA PHE A 62 -0.05 4.13 11.54
C PHE A 62 -1.11 3.86 12.62
N ALA A 63 -1.56 4.89 13.35
CA ALA A 63 -2.58 4.73 14.38
C ALA A 63 -3.91 4.19 13.81
N ASP A 64 -4.38 4.73 12.68
CA ASP A 64 -5.60 4.26 12.00
C ASP A 64 -5.43 2.84 11.46
N ILE A 65 -4.28 2.54 10.85
CA ILE A 65 -3.97 1.20 10.34
C ILE A 65 -3.92 0.17 11.47
N SER A 66 -3.25 0.50 12.57
CA SER A 66 -3.14 -0.38 13.74
C SER A 66 -4.52 -0.67 14.32
N PHE A 67 -5.37 0.35 14.44
CA PHE A 67 -6.74 0.18 14.88
C PHE A 67 -7.54 -0.75 13.95
N LYS A 68 -7.56 -0.47 12.64
CA LYS A 68 -8.27 -1.31 11.65
C LYS A 68 -7.76 -2.75 11.64
N HIS A 69 -6.44 -2.95 11.81
CA HIS A 69 -5.84 -4.27 11.92
C HIS A 69 -6.34 -5.00 13.17
N SER A 70 -6.35 -4.33 14.33
CA SER A 70 -6.77 -4.93 15.60
C SER A 70 -8.22 -5.42 15.60
N VAL A 71 -9.10 -4.73 14.86
CA VAL A 71 -10.52 -5.11 14.71
C VAL A 71 -10.81 -5.91 13.43
N ARG A 72 -9.77 -6.33 12.71
CA ARG A 72 -9.84 -7.19 11.50
C ARG A 72 -10.65 -6.60 10.34
N ILE A 73 -10.61 -5.28 10.17
CA ILE A 73 -11.25 -4.58 9.05
C ILE A 73 -10.22 -3.88 8.13
N LEU A 74 -8.93 -4.09 8.36
CA LEU A 74 -7.87 -3.53 7.53
C LEU A 74 -7.95 -4.07 6.10
N MET A 75 -8.05 -3.16 5.13
CA MET A 75 -8.03 -3.43 3.70
C MET A 75 -6.65 -3.11 3.11
N GLN A 76 -6.34 -3.66 1.94
CA GLN A 76 -5.05 -3.43 1.28
C GLN A 76 -4.90 -1.98 0.81
N SER A 77 -6.02 -1.40 0.39
CA SER A 77 -6.12 0.03 0.09
C SER A 77 -5.87 0.92 1.30
N ASP A 78 -6.14 0.48 2.54
CA ASP A 78 -5.78 1.30 3.71
C ASP A 78 -4.27 1.48 3.81
N LEU A 79 -3.50 0.42 3.56
CA LEU A 79 -2.03 0.47 3.56
C LEU A 79 -1.48 1.28 2.38
N LEU A 80 -2.03 1.08 1.19
CA LEU A 80 -1.61 1.79 -0.02
C LEU A 80 -1.94 3.29 0.07
N GLN A 81 -3.14 3.65 0.53
CA GLN A 81 -3.61 5.04 0.55
C GLN A 81 -3.10 5.84 1.76
N ALA A 82 -2.57 5.17 2.79
CA ALA A 82 -1.94 5.84 3.92
C ALA A 82 -0.83 6.82 3.48
N GLU A 83 -0.57 7.80 4.34
CA GLU A 83 0.59 8.68 4.17
C GLU A 83 1.87 7.86 4.37
N TRP A 84 2.80 7.97 3.43
CA TRP A 84 4.07 7.28 3.46
C TRP A 84 5.16 8.20 4.02
N GLU A 85 5.90 7.73 5.02
CA GLU A 85 7.08 8.44 5.53
C GLU A 85 8.19 8.48 4.47
N SER A 86 8.36 7.37 3.76
CA SER A 86 9.37 7.21 2.73
C SER A 86 8.95 6.12 1.75
N TYR A 87 9.45 6.22 0.52
CA TYR A 87 9.31 5.17 -0.48
C TYR A 87 10.49 5.17 -1.46
N ARG A 88 10.71 4.03 -2.11
CA ARG A 88 11.67 3.84 -3.20
C ARG A 88 11.01 3.04 -4.32
N VAL A 89 11.25 3.47 -5.56
CA VAL A 89 10.83 2.77 -6.78
C VAL A 89 12.00 1.93 -7.27
N GLU A 90 11.75 0.64 -7.52
CA GLU A 90 12.68 -0.38 -8.05
C GLU A 90 12.19 -0.90 -9.40
#